data_AF-A0A6H0KNX4-F1
#
_entry.id   AF-A0A6H0KNX4-F1
#
_cell.length_a   1.000
_cell.length_b   1.000
_cell.length_c   1.000
_cell.angle_alpha   90.00
_cell.angle_beta   90.00
_cell.angle_gamma   90.00
#
_symmetry.space_group_name_H-M   'P 1'
#
loop_
_entity.id
_entity.type
_entity.pdbx_description
1 polymer ?
#
loop_
_entity_poly.entity_id
_entity_poly.type
_entity_poly.pdbx_seq_one_letter_code
_entity_poly.pdbx_strand_id
1 'polypeptide(L)'
;MKMKSSMRQFVFIIAFLLPVLCKGQAIDNLENKNMDMKVEEFLEKQASLMKSYPVKPMYYIQINKQECKVIVSVNDILIGHQFVKDEGQTMLLPINAYLRSSGEFSYGIEVLPKKNELYLTDKA
;
A
#
# COMPACT_ATOMS: atom_id res chain seq x y z
N MET A 1 -38.47 49.91 32.89
CA MET A 1 -38.84 49.17 31.64
C MET A 1 -38.00 49.67 30.47
N LYS A 2 -36.80 49.12 30.25
CA LYS A 2 -35.93 49.47 29.09
C LYS A 2 -35.03 48.27 28.75
N MET A 3 -35.63 47.11 28.42
CA MET A 3 -34.83 45.91 28.08
C MET A 3 -35.40 45.06 26.94
N LYS A 4 -36.60 45.37 26.45
CA LYS A 4 -37.28 44.57 25.41
C LYS A 4 -36.97 44.99 23.97
N SER A 5 -36.55 46.25 23.76
CA SER A 5 -36.26 46.79 22.41
C SER A 5 -34.86 46.39 21.90
N SER A 6 -33.86 46.40 22.79
CA SER A 6 -32.47 46.09 22.47
C SER A 6 -32.27 44.62 22.03
N MET A 7 -32.89 43.66 22.72
CA MET A 7 -32.84 42.23 22.35
C MET A 7 -33.39 41.95 20.94
N ARG A 8 -34.43 42.66 20.49
CA ARG A 8 -34.98 42.47 19.13
C ARG A 8 -33.99 42.93 18.06
N GLN A 9 -33.30 44.05 18.27
CA GLN A 9 -32.29 44.55 17.32
C GLN A 9 -31.07 43.61 17.22
N PHE A 10 -30.61 43.05 18.33
CA PHE A 10 -29.53 42.04 18.31
C PHE A 10 -29.94 40.75 17.59
N VAL A 11 -31.19 40.30 17.76
CA VAL A 11 -31.72 39.11 17.05
C VAL A 11 -31.79 39.34 15.54
N PHE A 12 -32.17 40.54 15.08
CA PHE A 12 -32.17 40.86 13.64
C PHE A 12 -30.76 40.94 13.04
N ILE A 13 -29.77 41.43 13.78
CA ILE A 13 -28.37 41.51 13.32
C ILE A 13 -27.74 40.11 13.24
N ILE A 14 -28.00 39.24 14.22
CA ILE A 14 -27.53 37.85 14.21
C ILE A 14 -28.18 37.04 13.07
N ALA A 15 -29.47 37.26 12.80
CA ALA A 15 -30.19 36.62 11.69
C ALA A 15 -29.63 37.00 10.30
N PHE A 16 -29.13 38.23 10.13
CA PHE A 16 -28.52 38.69 8.87
C PHE A 16 -27.06 38.23 8.68
N LEU A 17 -26.33 37.92 9.76
CA LEU A 17 -24.95 37.43 9.70
C LEU A 17 -24.83 35.92 9.44
N LEU A 18 -25.84 35.13 9.86
CA LEU A 18 -25.91 33.67 9.64
C LEU A 18 -25.79 33.21 8.16
N PRO A 19 -26.42 33.85 7.16
CA PRO A 19 -26.29 33.42 5.75
C PRO A 19 -24.94 33.77 5.12
N VAL A 20 -24.12 34.63 5.72
CA VAL A 20 -22.79 34.99 5.19
C VAL A 20 -21.74 33.92 5.54
N LEU A 21 -21.91 33.22 6.67
CA LEU A 21 -21.03 32.11 7.08
C LEU A 21 -21.25 30.81 6.28
N CYS A 22 -22.39 30.62 5.63
CA CYS A 22 -22.71 29.38 4.89
C CYS A 22 -22.21 29.34 3.44
N LYS A 23 -21.54 30.40 2.94
CA LYS A 23 -21.03 30.43 1.54
C LYS A 23 -19.64 29.81 1.36
N GLY A 24 -18.93 29.46 2.44
CA GLY A 24 -17.59 28.88 2.39
C GLY A 24 -17.52 27.38 2.06
N GLN A 25 -18.64 26.64 2.10
CA GLN A 25 -18.62 25.18 2.06
C GLN A 25 -18.92 24.58 0.65
N ALA A 26 -19.34 25.40 -0.30
CA ALA A 26 -19.71 24.94 -1.65
C ALA A 26 -18.52 24.86 -2.63
N ILE A 27 -17.47 25.67 -2.41
CA ILE A 27 -16.31 25.75 -3.32
C ILE A 27 -15.39 24.54 -3.11
N ASP A 28 -15.12 24.16 -1.85
CA ASP A 28 -14.31 22.96 -1.52
C ASP A 28 -14.91 21.67 -2.10
N ASN A 29 -16.23 21.52 -2.07
CA ASN A 29 -16.88 20.30 -2.59
C ASN A 29 -16.80 20.17 -4.12
N LEU A 30 -16.82 21.28 -4.85
CA LEU A 30 -16.73 21.26 -6.32
C LEU A 30 -15.28 21.01 -6.78
N GLU A 31 -14.31 21.63 -6.13
CA GLU A 31 -12.88 21.38 -6.41
C GLU A 31 -12.48 19.95 -6.08
N ASN A 32 -12.88 19.43 -4.91
CA ASN A 32 -12.61 18.04 -4.54
C ASN A 32 -13.23 17.05 -5.54
N LYS A 33 -14.50 17.25 -5.92
CA LYS A 33 -15.16 16.39 -6.91
C LYS A 33 -14.50 16.44 -8.29
N ASN A 34 -14.00 17.60 -8.72
CA ASN A 34 -13.26 17.74 -9.97
C ASN A 34 -11.88 17.06 -9.92
N MET A 35 -11.23 17.07 -8.75
CA MET A 35 -9.96 16.37 -8.53
C MET A 35 -10.16 14.86 -8.52
N ASP A 36 -11.19 14.37 -7.84
CA ASP A 36 -11.56 12.94 -7.80
C ASP A 36 -11.85 12.41 -9.20
N MET A 37 -12.64 13.14 -9.99
CA MET A 37 -12.95 12.77 -11.38
C MET A 37 -11.68 12.68 -12.24
N LYS A 38 -10.73 13.61 -12.08
CA LYS A 38 -9.44 13.57 -12.79
C LYS A 38 -8.58 12.38 -12.37
N VAL A 39 -8.63 11.97 -11.11
CA VAL A 39 -7.90 10.80 -10.60
C VAL A 39 -8.53 9.52 -11.17
N GLU A 40 -9.85 9.40 -11.14
CA GLU A 40 -10.55 8.25 -11.73
C GLU A 40 -10.27 8.12 -13.23
N GLU A 41 -10.41 9.21 -14.00
CA GLU A 41 -10.09 9.22 -15.43
C GLU A 41 -8.63 8.84 -15.70
N PHE A 42 -7.70 9.32 -14.86
CA PHE A 42 -6.30 8.93 -14.97
C PHE A 42 -6.10 7.44 -14.71
N LEU A 43 -6.71 6.90 -13.65
CA LEU A 43 -6.61 5.47 -13.30
C LEU A 43 -7.23 4.59 -14.38
N GLU A 44 -8.39 4.94 -14.90
CA GLU A 44 -9.03 4.22 -16.01
C GLU A 44 -8.17 4.26 -17.27
N LYS A 45 -7.61 5.42 -17.61
CA LYS A 45 -6.70 5.55 -18.74
C LYS A 45 -5.47 4.67 -18.55
N GLN A 46 -4.85 4.65 -17.37
CA GLN A 46 -3.72 3.77 -17.09
C GLN A 46 -4.12 2.28 -17.17
N ALA A 47 -5.26 1.91 -16.59
CA ALA A 47 -5.79 0.55 -16.64
C ALA A 47 -6.07 0.08 -18.08
N SER A 48 -6.57 0.97 -18.94
CA SER A 48 -6.83 0.67 -20.36
C SER A 48 -5.56 0.38 -21.17
N LEU A 49 -4.43 0.94 -20.75
CA LEU A 49 -3.11 0.68 -21.36
C LEU A 49 -2.48 -0.62 -20.85
N MET A 50 -2.98 -1.17 -19.73
CA MET A 50 -2.49 -2.43 -19.21
C MET A 50 -2.94 -3.59 -20.10
N LYS A 51 -1.97 -4.42 -20.49
CA LYS A 51 -2.26 -5.63 -21.26
C LYS A 51 -3.05 -6.61 -20.40
N SER A 52 -4.30 -6.87 -20.78
CA SER A 52 -5.13 -7.90 -20.16
C SER A 52 -4.76 -9.27 -20.72
N TYR A 53 -4.54 -10.23 -19.82
CA TYR A 53 -4.28 -11.63 -20.17
C TYR A 53 -5.47 -12.48 -19.71
N PRO A 54 -5.95 -13.43 -20.54
CA PRO A 54 -7.08 -14.29 -20.19
C PRO A 54 -6.78 -15.21 -18.99
N VAL A 55 -5.50 -15.56 -18.81
CA VAL A 55 -5.01 -16.31 -17.66
C VAL A 55 -4.13 -15.39 -16.83
N LYS A 56 -4.42 -15.31 -15.53
CA LYS A 56 -3.60 -14.63 -14.54
C LYS A 56 -2.87 -15.69 -13.72
N PRO A 57 -1.70 -16.17 -14.18
CA PRO A 57 -0.99 -17.24 -13.49
C PRO A 57 -0.55 -16.78 -12.10
N MET A 58 -0.63 -17.69 -11.13
CA MET A 58 -0.14 -17.50 -9.78
C MET A 58 1.16 -18.27 -9.63
N TYR A 59 2.22 -17.57 -9.23
CA TYR A 59 3.56 -18.11 -9.12
C TYR A 59 3.94 -18.23 -7.66
N TYR A 60 4.58 -19.35 -7.34
CA TYR A 60 4.98 -19.66 -5.98
C TYR A 60 6.41 -20.16 -5.93
N ILE A 61 7.11 -19.81 -4.85
CA ILE A 61 8.37 -20.45 -4.47
C ILE A 61 8.09 -21.29 -3.22
N GLN A 62 8.31 -22.59 -3.31
CA GLN A 62 8.28 -23.46 -2.15
C GLN A 62 9.68 -23.60 -1.58
N ILE A 63 9.81 -23.30 -0.29
CA ILE A 63 11.08 -23.40 0.44
C ILE A 63 10.89 -24.44 1.52
N ASN A 64 11.77 -25.43 1.51
CA ASN A 64 11.91 -26.41 2.56
C ASN A 64 13.33 -26.28 3.09
N LYS A 65 13.46 -25.75 4.31
CA LYS A 65 14.74 -25.57 4.97
C LYS A 65 14.80 -26.39 6.26
N GLN A 66 16.00 -26.80 6.60
CA GLN A 66 16.31 -27.34 7.92
C GLN A 66 16.73 -26.17 8.83
N GLU A 67 17.81 -26.32 9.57
CA GLU A 67 18.22 -25.35 10.60
C GLU A 67 19.00 -24.15 10.07
N CYS A 68 19.21 -24.01 8.76
CA CYS A 68 19.91 -22.87 8.18
C CYS A 68 19.00 -21.64 8.04
N LYS A 69 19.62 -20.46 7.99
CA LYS A 69 18.95 -19.22 7.59
C LYS A 69 18.96 -19.10 6.08
N VAL A 70 17.86 -18.61 5.51
CA VAL A 70 17.73 -18.44 4.06
C VAL A 70 17.22 -17.05 3.77
N ILE A 71 17.84 -16.38 2.79
CA ILE A 71 17.34 -15.16 2.17
C ILE A 71 16.88 -15.51 0.76
N VAL A 72 15.69 -15.05 0.40
CA VAL A 72 15.09 -15.29 -0.92
C VAL A 72 14.94 -13.96 -1.62
N SER A 73 15.24 -13.91 -2.90
CA SER A 73 15.03 -12.73 -3.73
C SER A 73 14.34 -13.11 -5.04
N VAL A 74 13.57 -12.16 -5.58
CA VAL A 74 13.00 -12.21 -6.94
C VAL A 74 13.29 -10.87 -7.61
N ASN A 75 13.97 -10.88 -8.76
CA ASN A 75 14.46 -9.69 -9.47
C ASN A 75 15.18 -8.70 -8.53
N ASP A 76 16.14 -9.20 -7.73
CA ASP A 76 16.91 -8.43 -6.74
C ASP A 76 16.08 -7.81 -5.59
N ILE A 77 14.78 -8.11 -5.51
CA ILE A 77 13.92 -7.71 -4.40
C ILE A 77 13.91 -8.82 -3.35
N LEU A 78 14.37 -8.50 -2.14
CA LEU A 78 14.37 -9.44 -1.02
C LEU A 78 12.94 -9.77 -0.56
N ILE A 79 12.63 -11.05 -0.52
CA ILE A 79 11.37 -11.62 0.00
C ILE A 79 11.55 -11.93 1.49
N GLY A 80 11.61 -10.86 2.28
CA GLY A 80 11.33 -10.82 3.73
C GLY A 80 12.14 -11.71 4.69
N HIS A 81 11.80 -11.59 5.98
CA HIS A 81 12.45 -12.25 7.13
C HIS A 81 11.86 -13.63 7.47
N GLN A 82 11.21 -14.31 6.52
CA GLN A 82 10.42 -15.51 6.81
C GLN A 82 11.28 -16.71 7.23
N PHE A 83 12.55 -16.75 6.80
CA PHE A 83 13.44 -17.89 7.01
C PHE A 83 14.73 -17.53 7.77
N VAL A 84 14.68 -16.57 8.68
CA VAL A 84 15.86 -16.08 9.43
C VAL A 84 16.15 -16.82 10.73
N LYS A 85 15.31 -17.80 11.09
CA LYS A 85 15.45 -18.61 12.30
C LYS A 85 16.22 -19.89 12.04
N ASP A 86 16.97 -20.35 13.04
CA ASP A 86 17.78 -21.57 12.98
C ASP A 86 16.95 -22.84 13.27
N GLU A 87 15.76 -22.95 12.67
CA GLU A 87 14.83 -24.06 12.88
C GLU A 87 14.28 -24.57 11.54
N GLY A 88 13.94 -25.86 11.46
CA GLY A 88 13.33 -26.46 10.27
C GLY A 88 11.98 -25.82 9.94
N GLN A 89 11.80 -25.37 8.69
CA GLN A 89 10.58 -24.71 8.23
C GLN A 89 10.29 -25.05 6.77
N THR A 90 9.01 -25.26 6.47
CA THR A 90 8.51 -25.36 5.09
C THR A 90 7.46 -24.30 4.87
N MET A 91 7.56 -23.57 3.76
CA MET A 91 6.59 -22.54 3.41
C MET A 91 6.46 -22.40 1.89
N LEU A 92 5.24 -22.09 1.46
CA LEU A 92 4.90 -21.77 0.08
C LEU A 92 4.66 -20.26 -0.03
N LEU A 93 5.49 -19.57 -0.81
CA LEU A 93 5.46 -18.12 -0.95
C LEU A 93 4.87 -17.70 -2.28
N PRO A 94 3.74 -16.94 -2.30
CA PRO A 94 3.26 -16.33 -3.52
C PRO A 94 4.18 -15.18 -3.93
N ILE A 95 4.66 -15.19 -5.18
CA ILE A 95 5.66 -14.21 -5.64
C ILE A 95 5.13 -13.20 -6.66
N ASN A 96 3.86 -13.26 -7.05
CA ASN A 96 3.27 -12.37 -8.07
C ASN A 96 3.50 -10.88 -7.82
N ALA A 97 3.51 -10.43 -6.56
CA ALA A 97 3.76 -9.04 -6.21
C ALA A 97 5.19 -8.56 -6.54
N TYR A 98 6.13 -9.49 -6.69
CA TYR A 98 7.53 -9.25 -7.04
C TYR A 98 7.77 -9.35 -8.57
N LEU A 99 6.84 -9.92 -9.32
CA LEU A 99 6.88 -10.07 -10.78
C LEU A 99 6.21 -8.88 -11.48
N ARG A 100 6.82 -7.68 -11.35
CA ARG A 100 6.21 -6.40 -11.74
C ARG A 100 6.08 -6.14 -13.24
N SER A 101 6.79 -6.88 -14.07
CA SER A 101 6.78 -6.77 -15.54
C SER A 101 6.57 -8.13 -16.18
N SER A 102 6.18 -8.18 -17.44
CA SER A 102 6.24 -9.42 -18.23
C SER A 102 7.67 -9.66 -18.70
N GLY A 103 8.07 -10.93 -18.84
CA GLY A 103 9.37 -11.30 -19.43
C GLY A 103 10.10 -12.32 -18.59
N GLU A 104 11.44 -12.26 -18.67
CA GLU A 104 12.34 -13.08 -17.88
C GLU A 104 12.41 -12.56 -16.44
N PHE A 105 12.54 -13.50 -15.49
CA PHE A 105 12.67 -13.20 -14.07
C PHE A 105 13.84 -14.00 -13.51
N SER A 106 14.55 -13.41 -12.56
CA SER A 106 15.58 -14.09 -11.77
C SER A 106 15.07 -14.33 -10.35
N TYR A 107 15.49 -15.44 -9.75
CA TYR A 107 15.32 -15.69 -8.33
C TYR A 107 16.66 -16.06 -7.71
N GLY A 108 16.85 -15.63 -6.46
CA GLY A 108 18.04 -15.91 -5.68
C GLY A 108 17.69 -16.59 -4.38
N ILE A 109 18.53 -17.55 -3.98
CA ILE A 109 18.47 -18.18 -2.67
C ILE A 109 19.88 -18.10 -2.08
N GLU A 110 20.01 -17.34 -1.01
CA GLU A 110 21.24 -17.24 -0.25
C GLU A 110 21.07 -18.02 1.05
N VAL A 111 21.96 -18.98 1.29
CA VAL A 111 21.97 -19.80 2.50
C VAL A 111 23.03 -19.26 3.43
N LEU A 112 22.63 -18.91 4.64
CA LEU A 112 23.49 -18.31 5.65
C LEU A 112 23.73 -19.28 6.80
N PRO A 113 24.93 -19.21 7.44
CA PRO A 113 25.23 -19.97 8.65
C PRO A 113 24.22 -19.71 9.76
N LYS A 114 24.09 -20.70 10.66
CA LYS A 114 23.26 -20.54 11.84
C LYS A 114 23.81 -19.46 12.75
N LYS A 115 23.01 -19.00 13.70
CA LYS A 115 23.52 -18.09 14.74
C LYS A 115 24.71 -18.73 15.46
N ASN A 116 25.79 -17.95 15.57
CA ASN A 116 27.08 -18.34 16.17
C ASN A 116 27.91 -19.35 15.37
N GLU A 117 27.49 -19.71 14.15
CA GLU A 117 28.32 -20.47 13.21
C GLU A 117 28.93 -19.51 12.18
N LEU A 118 30.20 -19.70 11.84
CA LEU A 118 30.89 -18.90 10.83
C LEU A 118 30.72 -19.48 9.41
N TYR A 119 30.53 -20.79 9.31
CA TYR A 119 30.46 -21.53 8.05
C TYR A 119 29.19 -22.37 7.99
N LEU A 120 28.76 -22.72 6.78
CA LEU A 120 27.62 -23.61 6.54
C LEU A 120 27.92 -25.08 6.86
N THR A 121 29.21 -25.43 6.87
CA THR A 121 29.69 -26.80 7.07
C THR A 121 30.88 -26.80 8.03
N ASP A 122 31.04 -27.90 8.77
CA ASP A 122 32.14 -28.09 9.72
C ASP A 122 33.54 -28.17 9.05
N LYS A 123 33.57 -28.27 7.72
CA LYS A 123 34.79 -28.22 6.92
C LYS A 123 34.94 -26.82 6.34
N ALA A 124 35.94 -26.10 6.84
CA ALA A 124 36.50 -24.92 6.20
C ALA A 124 37.50 -25.34 5.11
#